data_AF-A0A0C2BML6-F1
#
_entry.id   AF-A0A0C2BML6-F1
#
_cell.length_a   1.000
_cell.length_b   1.000
_cell.length_c   1.000
_cell.angle_alpha   90.00
_cell.angle_beta   90.00
_cell.angle_gamma   90.00
#
_symmetry.space_group_name_H-M   'P 1'
#
loop_
_entity.id
_entity.type
_entity.pdbx_description
1 polymer ?
#
loop_
_entity_poly.entity_id
_entity_poly.type
_entity_poly.pdbx_seq_one_letter_code
_entity_poly.pdbx_strand_id
1 'polypeptide(L)'
;MNWLARLKELEAARSSTPQNLQKDAFVGFVGAGPEPFQEMKYGESIFTTRIVLFMVRDLDKDEAEAMVDRLAVRDQEKDERRVCVECRHLFGTKNRRFCHQWEKTGKIGGPSIPSELTTILQRCAGFEPEVLE
;
A
#
# COMPACT_ATOMS: atom_id res chain seq x y z
N MET A 1 -12.16 7.81 -22.72
CA MET A 1 -13.20 7.40 -21.76
C MET A 1 -12.94 8.10 -20.42
N ASN A 2 -13.99 8.64 -19.78
CA ASN A 2 -13.92 9.46 -18.56
C ASN A 2 -13.79 8.56 -17.31
N TRP A 3 -12.93 8.93 -16.35
CA TRP A 3 -12.73 8.28 -15.04
C TRP A 3 -14.04 8.00 -14.28
N LEU A 4 -15.03 8.89 -14.37
CA LEU A 4 -16.36 8.71 -13.77
C LEU A 4 -17.13 7.52 -14.37
N ALA A 5 -16.89 7.19 -15.64
CA ALA A 5 -17.48 6.00 -16.27
C ALA A 5 -16.86 4.72 -15.68
N ARG A 6 -15.55 4.76 -15.37
CA ARG A 6 -14.82 3.65 -14.73
C ARG A 6 -15.31 3.39 -13.31
N LEU A 7 -15.56 4.45 -12.53
CA LEU A 7 -16.13 4.34 -11.19
C LEU A 7 -17.54 3.73 -11.19
N LYS A 8 -18.41 4.16 -12.11
CA LYS A 8 -19.75 3.58 -12.26
C LYS A 8 -19.72 2.12 -12.70
N GLU A 9 -18.81 1.75 -13.59
CA GLU A 9 -18.60 0.35 -14.00
C GLU A 9 -18.11 -0.51 -12.82
N LEU A 10 -17.26 0.03 -11.95
CA LEU A 10 -16.77 -0.66 -10.76
C LEU A 10 -17.83 -0.81 -9.66
N GLU A 11 -18.69 0.20 -9.46
CA GLU A 11 -19.86 0.10 -8.59
C GLU A 11 -20.88 -0.92 -9.13
N ALA A 12 -21.10 -0.96 -10.45
CA ALA A 12 -21.96 -1.96 -11.08
C ALA A 12 -21.43 -3.38 -10.91
N ALA A 13 -20.11 -3.58 -11.03
CA ALA A 13 -19.47 -4.89 -10.85
C ALA A 13 -19.50 -5.39 -9.40
N ARG A 14 -19.53 -4.51 -8.40
CA ARG A 14 -19.69 -4.88 -6.98
C ARG A 14 -21.11 -5.38 -6.63
N SER A 15 -22.11 -5.14 -7.49
CA SER A 15 -23.50 -5.58 -7.24
C SER A 15 -23.77 -7.03 -7.60
N SER A 16 -22.91 -7.69 -8.38
CA SER A 16 -23.03 -9.13 -8.65
C SER A 16 -22.25 -9.93 -7.60
N THR A 17 -22.95 -10.38 -6.57
CA THR A 17 -22.40 -11.34 -5.59
C THR A 17 -22.38 -12.74 -6.21
N PRO A 18 -21.25 -13.46 -6.28
CA PRO A 18 -21.28 -14.90 -6.37
C PRO A 18 -21.09 -15.49 -4.97
N GLN A 19 -22.21 -15.95 -4.39
CA GLN A 19 -22.16 -16.99 -3.38
C GLN A 19 -21.78 -18.30 -4.09
N ASN A 20 -20.55 -18.78 -3.95
CA ASN A 20 -20.31 -20.21 -3.79
C ASN A 20 -18.88 -20.52 -3.34
N LEU A 21 -18.77 -20.96 -2.09
CA LEU A 21 -17.63 -21.69 -1.57
C LEU A 21 -17.80 -23.16 -2.00
N GLN A 22 -17.28 -23.51 -3.17
CA GLN A 22 -17.16 -24.92 -3.55
C GLN A 22 -15.76 -25.41 -3.20
N LYS A 23 -15.68 -26.08 -2.04
CA LYS A 23 -14.59 -26.97 -1.68
C LYS A 23 -14.77 -28.24 -2.50
N ASP A 24 -13.92 -28.50 -3.48
CA ASP A 24 -13.78 -29.84 -4.03
C ASP A 24 -12.35 -30.09 -4.55
N ALA A 25 -11.82 -31.25 -4.16
CA ALA A 25 -10.75 -32.01 -4.80
C ALA A 25 -9.32 -31.43 -4.81
N PHE A 26 -8.60 -31.59 -3.70
CA PHE A 26 -7.13 -31.67 -3.71
C PHE A 26 -6.71 -33.10 -4.10
N VAL A 27 -6.43 -33.31 -5.38
CA VAL A 27 -5.78 -34.52 -5.88
C VAL A 27 -4.54 -34.11 -6.68
N GLY A 28 -3.37 -34.43 -6.10
CA GLY A 28 -2.08 -34.64 -6.75
C GLY A 28 -1.63 -33.70 -7.87
N PHE A 29 -0.69 -32.81 -7.56
CA PHE A 29 0.34 -32.45 -8.54
C PHE A 29 1.72 -32.35 -7.88
N VAL A 30 2.64 -33.15 -8.42
CA VAL A 30 4.04 -33.28 -8.01
C VAL A 30 4.85 -32.22 -8.74
N GLY A 31 5.60 -31.40 -7.98
CA GLY A 31 6.81 -30.74 -8.45
C GLY A 31 6.70 -29.76 -9.63
N ALA A 32 6.45 -28.49 -9.31
CA ALA A 32 7.06 -27.36 -9.99
C ALA A 32 7.26 -26.26 -8.94
N GLY A 33 8.50 -25.78 -8.77
CA GLY A 33 8.79 -24.66 -7.87
C GLY A 33 7.97 -23.42 -8.25
N PRO A 34 7.84 -22.42 -7.35
CA PRO A 34 7.15 -21.19 -7.72
C PRO A 34 7.84 -20.60 -8.96
N GLU A 35 7.12 -20.63 -10.09
CA GLU A 35 7.48 -19.95 -11.32
C GLU A 35 7.89 -18.51 -11.00
N PRO A 36 8.94 -17.99 -11.66
CA PRO A 36 9.52 -16.71 -11.33
C PRO A 36 8.44 -15.63 -11.41
N PHE A 37 8.30 -14.89 -10.32
CA PHE A 37 7.51 -13.66 -10.22
C PHE A 37 7.71 -12.86 -11.51
N GLN A 38 6.69 -12.87 -12.37
CA GLN A 38 6.81 -12.41 -13.74
C GLN A 38 7.28 -10.97 -13.73
N GLU A 39 8.45 -10.75 -14.34
CA GLU A 39 9.08 -9.45 -14.50
C GLU A 39 8.24 -8.63 -15.49
N MET A 40 7.14 -8.04 -14.99
CA MET A 40 6.25 -7.18 -15.75
C MET A 40 6.93 -5.83 -15.98
N LYS A 41 7.69 -5.74 -17.07
CA LYS A 41 8.23 -4.48 -17.59
C LYS A 41 7.13 -3.69 -18.29
N TYR A 42 6.39 -2.90 -17.52
CA TYR A 42 5.63 -1.75 -18.02
C TYR A 42 6.22 -0.50 -17.40
N GLY A 43 6.31 0.60 -18.14
CA GLY A 43 6.66 1.90 -17.57
C GLY A 43 5.83 2.13 -16.32
N GLU A 44 6.48 2.02 -15.16
CA GLU A 44 5.79 1.68 -13.93
C GLU A 44 4.97 2.88 -13.48
N SER A 45 3.65 2.75 -13.54
CA SER A 45 2.79 3.82 -13.05
C SER A 45 3.03 3.96 -11.54
N ILE A 46 3.11 5.21 -11.06
CA ILE A 46 3.23 5.52 -9.61
C ILE A 46 2.16 4.76 -8.80
N PHE A 47 1.01 4.51 -9.42
CA PHE A 47 -0.08 3.70 -8.87
C PHE A 47 0.35 2.27 -8.55
N THR A 48 0.91 1.55 -9.53
CA THR A 48 1.38 0.17 -9.36
C THR A 48 2.50 0.08 -8.32
N THR A 49 3.47 1.00 -8.39
CA THR A 49 4.57 1.06 -7.42
C THR A 49 4.05 1.24 -6.00
N ARG A 50 3.05 2.12 -5.79
CA ARG A 50 2.44 2.31 -4.47
C ARG A 50 1.68 1.10 -3.98
N ILE A 51 0.94 0.40 -4.84
CA ILE A 51 0.25 -0.85 -4.44
C ILE A 51 1.25 -1.87 -3.93
N VAL A 52 2.31 -2.14 -4.70
CA VAL A 52 3.35 -3.10 -4.31
C VAL A 52 4.00 -2.67 -2.99
N LEU A 53 4.33 -1.39 -2.86
CA LEU A 53 4.90 -0.83 -1.64
C LEU A 53 4.01 -1.04 -0.41
N PHE A 54 2.70 -0.84 -0.56
CA PHE A 54 1.75 -0.97 0.54
C PHE A 54 1.51 -2.44 0.91
N MET A 55 1.46 -3.33 -0.08
CA MET A 55 1.37 -4.78 0.17
C MET A 55 2.60 -5.29 0.92
N VAL A 56 3.80 -4.83 0.56
CA VAL A 56 5.05 -5.15 1.29
C VAL A 56 5.00 -4.64 2.74
N ARG A 57 4.22 -3.59 3.03
CA ARG A 57 4.01 -3.02 4.36
C ARG A 57 2.78 -3.56 5.10
N ASP A 58 2.35 -4.76 4.72
CA ASP A 58 1.30 -5.52 5.40
C ASP A 58 -0.07 -4.84 5.30
N LEU A 59 -0.36 -4.17 4.18
CA LEU A 59 -1.71 -3.75 3.82
C LEU A 59 -2.33 -4.79 2.89
N ASP A 60 -3.62 -5.07 3.12
CA ASP A 60 -4.38 -5.92 2.23
C ASP A 60 -4.51 -5.24 0.86
N LYS A 61 -4.65 -6.03 -0.21
CA LYS A 61 -4.72 -5.50 -1.59
C LYS A 61 -5.84 -4.46 -1.74
N ASP A 62 -7.02 -4.73 -1.21
CA ASP A 62 -8.16 -3.83 -1.27
C ASP A 62 -7.91 -2.52 -0.49
N GLU A 63 -7.23 -2.60 0.65
CA GLU A 63 -6.83 -1.42 1.43
C GLU A 63 -5.76 -0.61 0.72
N ALA A 64 -4.81 -1.27 0.06
CA ALA A 64 -3.76 -0.65 -0.73
C ALA A 64 -4.38 0.10 -1.92
N GLU A 65 -5.25 -0.53 -2.69
CA GLU A 65 -5.95 0.11 -3.82
C GLU A 65 -6.76 1.33 -3.36
N ALA A 66 -7.55 1.20 -2.29
CA ALA A 66 -8.30 2.31 -1.72
C ALA A 66 -7.40 3.44 -1.18
N MET A 67 -6.17 3.12 -0.76
CA MET A 67 -5.19 4.13 -0.37
C MET A 67 -4.64 4.86 -1.59
N VAL A 68 -4.25 4.13 -2.63
CA VAL A 68 -3.68 4.74 -3.82
C VAL A 68 -4.71 5.64 -4.53
N ASP A 69 -5.98 5.25 -4.58
CA ASP A 69 -7.06 6.10 -5.10
C ASP A 69 -7.18 7.42 -4.34
N ARG A 70 -7.10 7.38 -3.00
CA ARG A 70 -7.09 8.60 -2.17
C ARG A 70 -5.86 9.47 -2.45
N LEU A 71 -4.70 8.84 -2.64
CA LEU A 71 -3.46 9.56 -2.96
C LEU A 71 -3.48 10.13 -4.39
N ALA A 72 -4.26 9.56 -5.32
CA ALA A 72 -4.43 10.13 -6.65
C ALA A 72 -5.13 11.50 -6.60
N VAL A 73 -6.14 11.65 -5.73
CA VAL A 73 -6.79 12.96 -5.48
C VAL A 73 -5.79 13.95 -4.86
N ARG A 74 -5.02 13.51 -3.86
CA ARG A 74 -3.95 14.33 -3.26
C ARG A 74 -2.98 14.85 -4.31
N ASP A 75 -2.49 13.95 -5.16
CA ASP A 75 -1.49 14.28 -6.17
C ASP A 75 -2.06 15.29 -7.20
N GLN A 76 -3.35 15.20 -7.52
CA GLN A 76 -4.05 16.17 -8.36
C GLN A 76 -4.16 17.56 -7.70
N GLU A 77 -4.44 17.61 -6.40
CA GLU A 77 -4.50 18.84 -5.61
C GLU A 77 -3.13 19.45 -5.32
N LYS A 78 -2.04 18.75 -5.71
CA LYS A 78 -0.65 19.12 -5.41
C LYS A 78 -0.41 19.28 -3.91
N ASP A 79 -1.12 18.50 -3.11
CA ASP A 79 -0.93 18.51 -1.67
C ASP A 79 0.35 17.74 -1.31
N GLU A 80 1.24 18.43 -0.61
CA GLU A 80 2.57 17.95 -0.24
C GLU A 80 2.56 16.95 0.93
N ARG A 81 1.42 16.82 1.63
CA ARG A 81 1.29 15.92 2.78
C ARG A 81 1.47 14.46 2.36
N ARG A 82 2.17 13.67 3.16
CA ARG A 82 2.40 12.24 2.87
C ARG A 82 1.85 11.34 3.97
N VAL A 83 1.54 10.10 3.62
CA VAL A 83 1.14 9.08 4.60
C VAL A 83 2.37 8.35 5.13
N CYS A 84 2.36 7.90 6.39
CA CYS A 84 3.53 7.22 6.94
C CYS A 84 3.85 5.90 6.20
N VAL A 85 2.85 5.24 5.61
CA VAL A 85 3.06 4.03 4.80
C VAL A 85 3.83 4.29 3.49
N GLU A 86 3.96 5.55 3.05
CA GLU A 86 4.89 5.95 1.97
C GLU A 86 6.32 6.20 2.50
N CYS A 87 6.53 6.27 3.82
CA CYS A 87 7.81 6.63 4.41
C CYS A 87 8.83 5.48 4.37
N ARG A 88 10.07 5.77 3.95
CA ARG A 88 11.19 4.82 4.04
C ARG A 88 11.53 4.39 5.47
N HIS A 89 11.26 5.25 6.45
CA HIS A 89 11.60 5.01 7.86
C HIS A 89 10.58 4.13 8.57
N LEU A 90 9.42 3.84 7.96
CA LEU A 90 8.39 3.00 8.56
C LEU A 90 8.77 1.53 8.46
N PHE A 91 8.73 0.81 9.59
CA PHE A 91 8.97 -0.62 9.66
C PHE A 91 7.99 -1.31 10.64
N GLY A 92 7.91 -2.63 10.55
CA GLY A 92 7.00 -3.46 11.32
C GLY A 92 5.77 -3.93 10.54
N THR A 93 4.81 -4.54 11.23
CA THR A 93 3.59 -5.12 10.65
C THR A 93 2.39 -4.20 10.88
N LYS A 94 1.22 -4.49 10.27
CA LYS A 94 -0.01 -3.70 10.41
C LYS A 94 -0.37 -3.41 11.86
N ASN A 95 -0.16 -4.39 12.75
CA ASN A 95 -0.50 -4.30 14.17
C ASN A 95 0.61 -3.70 15.05
N ARG A 96 1.82 -3.56 14.53
CA ARG A 96 2.97 -3.07 15.30
C ARG A 96 3.94 -2.34 14.38
N ARG A 97 3.76 -1.02 14.27
CA ARG A 97 4.58 -0.14 13.43
C ARG A 97 5.50 0.75 14.25
N PHE A 98 6.65 1.06 13.68
CA PHE A 98 7.67 1.93 14.26
C PHE A 98 8.29 2.80 13.16
N CYS A 99 8.89 3.93 13.55
CA CYS A 99 9.58 4.82 12.61
C CYS A 99 11.04 5.00 13.01
N HIS A 100 11.99 4.53 12.19
CA HIS A 100 13.44 4.60 12.49
C HIS A 100 13.97 6.01 12.81
N GLN A 101 13.25 7.07 12.44
CA GLN A 101 13.59 8.43 12.87
C GLN A 101 13.58 8.60 14.40
N TRP A 102 12.96 7.68 15.15
CA TRP A 102 13.06 7.65 16.61
C TRP A 102 14.52 7.57 17.09
N GLU A 103 15.42 6.95 16.32
CA GLU A 103 16.85 6.84 16.70
C GLU A 103 17.51 8.22 16.80
N LYS A 104 17.13 9.17 15.94
CA LYS A 104 17.59 10.56 16.02
C LYS A 104 17.11 11.29 17.28
N THR A 105 16.09 10.74 17.96
CA THR A 105 15.57 11.28 19.24
C THR A 105 16.21 10.64 20.48
N GLY A 106 17.11 9.65 20.31
CA GLY A 106 17.84 9.01 21.40
C GLY A 106 16.99 8.09 22.29
N LYS A 107 15.76 7.74 21.91
CA LYS A 107 14.83 6.93 22.72
C LYS A 107 14.84 5.46 22.30
N ILE A 108 15.46 4.58 23.07
CA ILE A 108 15.51 3.12 22.79
C ILE A 108 14.11 2.54 22.51
N GLY A 109 13.96 1.85 21.37
CA GLY A 109 12.77 1.08 21.01
C GLY A 109 11.70 1.88 20.25
N GLY A 110 11.75 3.21 20.27
CA GLY A 110 10.78 4.10 19.61
C GLY A 110 9.32 3.92 20.08
N PRO A 111 8.49 4.97 20.06
CA PRO A 111 7.06 4.78 20.28
C PRO A 111 6.45 3.96 19.14
N SER A 112 5.64 2.94 19.47
CA SER A 112 4.83 2.26 18.47
C SER A 112 3.83 3.25 17.86
N ILE A 113 3.71 3.27 16.54
CA ILE A 113 2.77 4.12 15.82
C ILE A 113 1.47 3.36 15.61
N PRO A 114 0.33 3.88 16.11
CA PRO A 114 -0.99 3.33 15.81
C PRO A 114 -1.25 3.22 14.31
N SER A 115 -1.87 2.11 13.89
CA SER A 115 -2.17 1.83 12.47
C SER A 115 -3.01 2.92 11.83
N GLU A 116 -3.95 3.51 12.58
CA GLU A 116 -4.80 4.61 12.11
C GLU A 116 -3.99 5.86 11.73
N LEU A 117 -2.92 6.17 12.46
CA LEU A 117 -2.09 7.34 12.16
C LEU A 117 -1.25 7.13 10.90
N THR A 118 -0.93 5.88 10.57
CA THR A 118 -0.06 5.60 9.42
C THR A 118 -0.73 5.80 8.05
N THR A 119 -2.06 5.89 8.03
CA THR A 119 -2.88 6.05 6.83
C THR A 119 -3.43 7.47 6.66
N ILE A 120 -3.19 8.34 7.64
CA ILE A 120 -3.58 9.76 7.63
C ILE A 120 -2.49 10.58 6.91
N LEU A 121 -2.90 11.62 6.19
CA LEU A 121 -1.99 12.58 5.56
C LEU A 121 -1.35 13.47 6.62
N GLN A 122 -0.02 13.43 6.73
CA GLN A 122 0.74 14.16 7.75
C GLN A 122 1.86 14.98 7.13
N ARG A 123 2.35 15.97 7.89
CA ARG A 123 3.64 16.64 7.64
C ARG A 123 4.63 16.12 8.68
N CYS A 124 5.65 15.40 8.23
CA CYS A 124 6.69 14.82 9.08
C CYS A 124 8.05 15.15 8.48
N ALA A 125 9.01 15.59 9.30
CA ALA A 125 10.38 15.88 8.86
C ALA A 125 11.10 14.64 8.29
N GLY A 126 10.66 13.42 8.64
CA GLY A 126 11.17 12.19 8.03
C GLY A 126 10.78 11.99 6.56
N PHE A 127 9.93 12.86 6.00
CA PHE A 127 9.60 12.86 4.58
C PHE A 127 10.57 13.66 3.72
N GLU A 128 11.37 14.54 4.33
CA GLU A 128 12.41 15.28 3.63
C GLU A 128 13.41 14.27 3.02
N PRO A 129 13.76 14.39 1.73
CA PRO A 129 14.95 13.71 1.24
C PRO A 129 16.14 14.21 2.05
N GLU A 130 17.04 13.31 2.41
CA GLU A 130 18.26 13.69 3.12
C GLU A 130 19.09 14.56 2.18
N VAL A 131 19.02 15.88 2.40
CA VAL A 131 19.82 16.84 1.65
C VAL A 131 21.24 16.67 2.15
N LEU A 132 22.06 15.96 1.38
CA LEU A 132 23.50 15.93 1.57
C LEU A 132 24.03 17.30 1.13
N GLU A 133 24.34 18.16 2.10
CA GLU A 133 25.17 19.36 1.90
C GLU A 133 26.67 19.00 1.97
#